data_AF-A0A444KA87-F1
#
_entry.id   AF-A0A444KA87-F1
#
_cell.length_a   1.000
_cell.length_b   1.000
_cell.length_c   1.000
_cell.angle_alpha   90.00
_cell.angle_beta   90.00
_cell.angle_gamma   90.00
#
_symmetry.space_group_name_H-M   'P 1'
#
loop_
_entity.id
_entity.type
_entity.pdbx_description
1 polymer ?
#
loop_
_entity_poly.entity_id
_entity_poly.type
_entity_poly.pdbx_seq_one_letter_code
_entity_poly.pdbx_strand_id
1 'polypeptide(L)'
;METGIATTPFGRRPMSLAMLAAQNESREIPKGRVVDKWQIYRNLCEGKSIVGIGDRALAVLNALLSFYPDSELSEENGLIVFPSNAQLSLRAHGMPDATLRRHLAALVDCGLIIRRDSPNGKRYARKGRGGGIEEAFGFSLVPLLARAYEFEAAAERVRADNRALRLMRERITLHRRDIHKLIEAASDEDVPGDWGGLWKRFRQVVEAIPRRTCIAELEPIAAKLASLRDDVDKLLETHMKST
;
A
#
# COMPACT_ATOMS: atom_id res chain seq x y z
N MET A 1 15.94 -11.69 30.18
CA MET A 1 15.96 -10.24 29.91
C MET A 1 17.36 -9.89 29.46
N GLU A 2 17.62 -9.91 28.15
CA GLU A 2 18.84 -9.34 27.60
C GLU A 2 18.45 -8.18 26.71
N THR A 3 18.72 -6.99 27.21
CA THR A 3 18.67 -5.73 26.47
C THR A 3 19.72 -5.81 25.36
N GLY A 4 19.32 -6.27 24.18
CA GLY A 4 20.17 -6.27 22.99
C GLY A 4 20.71 -4.86 22.75
N ILE A 5 22.00 -4.69 23.01
CA ILE A 5 22.76 -3.47 22.77
C ILE A 5 22.63 -3.15 21.27
N ALA A 6 22.33 -1.89 20.97
CA ALA A 6 22.21 -1.36 19.61
C ALA A 6 23.42 -1.78 18.77
N THR A 7 23.22 -2.66 17.78
CA THR A 7 24.31 -3.07 16.90
C THR A 7 24.58 -1.97 15.90
N THR A 8 25.70 -1.26 16.07
CA THR A 8 26.19 -0.30 15.09
C THR A 8 26.50 -1.00 13.76
N PRO A 9 26.24 -0.37 12.60
CA PRO A 9 26.52 -0.97 11.30
C PRO A 9 27.98 -1.40 11.17
N PHE A 10 28.22 -2.59 10.61
CA PHE A 10 29.58 -3.06 10.38
C PHE A 10 30.21 -2.39 9.15
N GLY A 11 31.51 -2.08 9.22
CA GLY A 11 32.28 -1.51 8.11
C GLY A 11 32.08 -0.01 7.92
N ARG A 12 32.02 0.45 6.65
CA ARG A 12 31.96 1.89 6.31
C ARG A 12 30.55 2.50 6.30
N ARG A 13 29.52 1.76 6.73
CA ARG A 13 28.13 2.25 6.63
C ARG A 13 27.84 3.22 7.78
N PRO A 14 27.39 4.46 7.49
CA PRO A 14 27.01 5.39 8.54
C PRO A 14 25.71 4.94 9.20
N MET A 15 25.55 5.33 10.46
CA MET A 15 24.33 5.09 11.24
C MET A 15 23.30 6.18 10.91
N SER A 16 22.01 5.83 10.78
CA SER A 16 20.94 6.79 10.44
C SER A 16 19.87 6.85 11.52
N LEU A 17 19.14 7.98 11.60
CA LEU A 17 18.04 8.16 12.56
C LEU A 17 16.91 7.14 12.35
N ALA A 18 16.64 6.75 11.10
CA ALA A 18 15.68 5.68 10.79
C ALA A 18 16.10 4.33 11.38
N MET A 19 17.40 4.03 11.41
CA MET A 19 17.92 2.80 12.04
C MET A 19 17.78 2.84 13.57
N LEU A 20 17.94 4.01 14.20
CA LEU A 20 17.68 4.19 15.64
C LEU A 20 16.21 4.06 15.98
N ALA A 21 15.33 4.71 15.21
CA ALA A 21 13.89 4.67 15.41
C ALA A 21 13.36 3.24 15.34
N ALA A 22 13.73 2.49 14.28
CA ALA A 22 13.34 1.09 14.14
C ALA A 22 13.84 0.21 15.29
N GLN A 23 15.02 0.50 15.87
CA GLN A 23 15.54 -0.20 17.04
C GLN A 23 14.80 0.14 18.33
N ASN A 24 14.36 1.39 18.51
CA ASN A 24 13.57 1.80 19.67
C ASN A 24 12.15 1.23 19.60
N GLU A 25 11.48 1.32 18.47
CA GLU A 25 10.12 0.77 18.28
C GLU A 25 10.09 -0.75 18.47
N SER A 26 11.18 -1.44 18.12
CA SER A 26 11.37 -2.87 18.38
C SER A 26 11.36 -3.23 19.87
N ARG A 27 11.56 -2.27 20.79
CA ARG A 27 11.52 -2.48 22.25
C ARG A 27 10.13 -2.26 22.85
N GLU A 28 9.20 -1.70 22.09
CA GLU A 28 7.85 -1.31 22.54
C GLU A 28 6.75 -2.28 22.05
N ILE A 29 7.12 -3.48 21.59
CA ILE A 29 6.14 -4.47 21.15
C ILE A 29 5.29 -4.92 22.35
N PRO A 30 3.94 -4.82 22.28
CA PRO A 30 3.08 -5.37 23.31
C PRO A 30 3.35 -6.86 23.49
N LYS A 31 3.58 -7.29 24.74
CA LYS A 31 3.83 -8.71 25.06
C LYS A 31 2.71 -9.59 24.49
N GLY A 32 3.09 -10.66 23.81
CA GLY A 32 2.15 -11.61 23.20
C GLY A 32 1.53 -11.14 21.89
N ARG A 33 2.05 -10.07 21.25
CA ARG A 33 1.61 -9.71 19.90
C ARG A 33 2.02 -10.79 18.90
N VAL A 34 1.03 -11.29 18.18
CA VAL A 34 1.19 -12.31 17.15
C VAL A 34 0.49 -11.81 15.88
N VAL A 35 1.19 -11.88 14.74
CA VAL A 35 0.63 -11.46 13.45
C VAL A 35 1.06 -12.41 12.34
N ASP A 36 0.13 -12.80 11.47
CA ASP A 36 0.44 -13.58 10.27
C ASP A 36 1.38 -12.81 9.33
N LYS A 37 2.54 -13.41 9.01
CA LYS A 37 3.58 -12.78 8.20
C LYS A 37 3.09 -12.47 6.78
N TRP A 38 2.19 -13.29 6.25
CA TRP A 38 1.65 -13.10 4.91
C TRP A 38 0.59 -12.01 4.85
N GLN A 39 -0.15 -11.77 5.94
CA GLN A 39 -1.03 -10.63 6.08
C GLN A 39 -0.24 -9.32 6.10
N ILE A 40 0.87 -9.25 6.85
CA ILE A 40 1.77 -8.08 6.81
C ILE A 40 2.30 -7.86 5.40
N TYR A 41 2.76 -8.91 4.73
CA TYR A 41 3.25 -8.81 3.36
C TYR A 41 2.18 -8.29 2.38
N ARG A 42 0.95 -8.80 2.45
CA ARG A 42 -0.18 -8.30 1.63
C ARG A 42 -0.47 -6.83 1.90
N ASN A 43 -0.53 -6.44 3.18
CA ASN A 43 -0.74 -5.05 3.57
C ASN A 43 0.38 -4.14 3.03
N LEU A 44 1.64 -4.58 3.08
CA LEU A 44 2.76 -3.85 2.50
C LEU A 44 2.69 -3.74 0.98
N CYS A 45 2.25 -4.79 0.27
CA CYS A 45 2.04 -4.76 -1.18
C CYS A 45 0.97 -3.74 -1.60
N GLU A 46 -0.14 -3.67 -0.86
CA GLU A 46 -1.22 -2.72 -1.10
C GLU A 46 -0.83 -1.29 -0.68
N GLY A 47 -0.22 -1.13 0.49
CA GLY A 47 0.19 0.15 1.08
C GLY A 47 1.55 0.67 0.61
N LYS A 48 2.18 0.04 -0.39
CA LYS A 48 3.58 0.32 -0.79
C LYS A 48 3.86 1.78 -1.16
N SER A 49 2.88 2.48 -1.72
CA SER A 49 2.98 3.90 -2.08
C SER A 49 3.06 4.81 -0.87
N ILE A 50 2.37 4.47 0.22
CA ILE A 50 2.37 5.23 1.48
C ILE A 50 3.63 4.90 2.29
N VAL A 51 4.02 3.62 2.32
CA VAL A 51 5.22 3.15 3.05
C VAL A 51 6.51 3.56 2.33
N GLY A 52 6.45 3.90 1.03
CA GLY A 52 7.59 4.34 0.24
C GLY A 52 8.52 3.20 -0.20
N ILE A 53 7.99 1.99 -0.35
CA ILE A 53 8.77 0.79 -0.72
C ILE A 53 8.46 0.33 -2.15
N GLY A 54 9.49 -0.06 -2.90
CA GLY A 54 9.35 -0.53 -4.27
C GLY A 54 9.09 -2.04 -4.39
N ASP A 55 8.47 -2.47 -5.50
CA ASP A 55 8.10 -3.87 -5.77
C ASP A 55 9.27 -4.85 -5.68
N ARG A 56 10.44 -4.46 -6.19
CA ARG A 56 11.63 -5.32 -6.11
C ARG A 56 12.13 -5.51 -4.68
N ALA A 57 11.93 -4.54 -3.81
CA ALA A 57 12.28 -4.68 -2.40
C ALA A 57 11.25 -5.55 -1.67
N LEU A 58 9.96 -5.43 -2.01
CA LEU A 58 8.93 -6.35 -1.54
C LEU A 58 9.20 -7.80 -1.97
N ALA A 59 9.67 -8.04 -3.19
CA ALA A 59 10.06 -9.39 -3.62
C ALA A 59 11.20 -9.98 -2.75
N VAL A 60 12.16 -9.15 -2.32
CA VAL A 60 13.21 -9.57 -1.37
C VAL A 60 12.64 -9.81 0.02
N LEU A 61 11.68 -8.99 0.47
CA LEU A 61 11.00 -9.19 1.75
C LEU A 61 10.21 -10.51 1.77
N ASN A 62 9.46 -10.80 0.70
CA ASN A 62 8.77 -12.08 0.49
C ASN A 62 9.75 -13.26 0.62
N ALA A 63 10.90 -13.14 -0.05
CA ALA A 63 11.96 -14.14 0.04
C ALA A 63 12.49 -14.28 1.47
N LEU A 64 12.71 -13.19 2.22
CA LEU A 64 13.10 -13.24 3.63
C LEU A 64 12.06 -13.95 4.51
N LEU A 65 10.78 -13.59 4.38
CA LEU A 65 9.67 -14.18 5.15
C LEU A 65 9.52 -15.69 4.92
N SER A 66 9.88 -16.18 3.73
CA SER A 66 9.86 -17.61 3.44
C SER A 66 10.92 -18.42 4.20
N PHE A 67 11.97 -17.79 4.74
CA PHE A 67 12.97 -18.46 5.60
C PHE A 67 12.56 -18.51 7.06
N TYR A 68 11.54 -17.75 7.45
CA TYR A 68 10.96 -17.84 8.77
C TYR A 68 10.02 -19.05 8.81
N PRO A 69 10.21 -20.01 9.74
CA PRO A 69 9.53 -21.32 9.69
C PRO A 69 8.02 -21.21 9.92
N ASP A 70 7.58 -20.38 10.87
CA ASP A 70 6.18 -20.29 11.25
C ASP A 70 5.41 -19.33 10.33
N SER A 71 4.08 -19.45 10.31
CA SER A 71 3.20 -18.48 9.65
C SER A 71 3.11 -17.17 10.44
N GLU A 72 3.23 -17.27 11.76
CA GLU A 72 2.99 -16.18 12.69
C GLU A 72 4.30 -15.59 13.23
N LEU A 73 4.45 -14.27 13.09
CA LEU A 73 5.53 -13.52 13.74
C LEU A 73 5.16 -13.31 15.20
N SER A 74 5.99 -13.82 16.10
CA SER A 74 5.89 -13.63 17.55
C SER A 74 7.29 -13.43 18.13
N GLU A 75 7.41 -12.72 19.26
CA GLU A 75 8.70 -12.58 19.94
C GLU A 75 9.23 -13.93 20.47
N GLU A 76 8.32 -14.85 20.81
CA GLU A 76 8.62 -16.16 21.38
C GLU A 76 9.38 -17.08 20.42
N ASN A 77 9.10 -16.98 19.12
CA ASN A 77 9.67 -17.86 18.10
C ASN A 77 10.98 -17.35 17.49
N GLY A 78 11.46 -16.16 17.93
CA GLY A 78 12.70 -15.56 17.48
C GLY A 78 12.63 -14.97 16.06
N LEU A 79 12.62 -13.65 15.96
CA LEU A 79 12.35 -12.94 14.70
C LEU A 79 13.58 -12.70 13.81
N ILE A 80 14.59 -13.57 13.85
CA ILE A 80 15.84 -13.38 13.08
C ILE A 80 16.00 -14.48 12.03
N VAL A 81 16.12 -14.08 10.77
CA VAL A 81 16.44 -14.97 9.64
C VAL A 81 17.84 -14.70 9.10
N PHE A 82 18.57 -15.74 8.71
CA PHE A 82 19.97 -15.63 8.27
C PHE A 82 20.26 -16.34 6.93
N PRO A 83 19.47 -16.13 5.87
CA PRO A 83 19.71 -16.76 4.58
C PRO A 83 20.99 -16.24 3.92
N SER A 84 21.67 -17.13 3.17
CA SER A 84 22.75 -16.73 2.28
C SER A 84 22.20 -15.90 1.09
N ASN A 85 23.03 -15.03 0.50
CA ASN A 85 22.59 -14.25 -0.67
C ASN A 85 22.21 -15.15 -1.85
N ALA A 86 22.87 -16.30 -2.02
CA ALA A 86 22.54 -17.26 -3.08
C ALA A 86 21.13 -17.85 -2.89
N GLN A 87 20.77 -18.29 -1.67
CA GLN A 87 19.44 -18.82 -1.38
C GLN A 87 18.36 -17.73 -1.46
N LEU A 88 18.68 -16.52 -0.99
CA LEU A 88 17.77 -15.39 -1.06
C LEU A 88 17.53 -14.94 -2.51
N SER A 89 18.57 -14.93 -3.34
CA SER A 89 18.47 -14.68 -4.79
C SER A 89 17.55 -15.68 -5.47
N LEU A 90 17.71 -16.98 -5.19
CA LEU A 90 16.86 -18.03 -5.76
C LEU A 90 15.37 -17.80 -5.45
N ARG A 91 15.03 -17.47 -4.20
CA ARG A 91 13.64 -17.20 -3.79
C ARG A 91 13.12 -15.83 -4.24
N ALA A 92 14.02 -14.89 -4.53
CA ALA A 92 13.72 -13.60 -5.15
C ALA A 92 13.80 -13.65 -6.69
N HIS A 93 13.41 -14.77 -7.29
CA HIS A 93 13.35 -14.99 -8.75
C HIS A 93 14.70 -14.79 -9.48
N GLY A 94 15.79 -15.26 -8.89
CA GLY A 94 17.13 -15.16 -9.49
C GLY A 94 17.71 -13.75 -9.47
N MET A 95 17.28 -12.90 -8.55
CA MET A 95 17.77 -11.52 -8.46
C MET A 95 19.30 -11.45 -8.33
N PRO A 96 20.01 -10.70 -9.20
CA PRO A 96 21.46 -10.57 -9.11
C PRO A 96 21.94 -10.02 -7.76
N ASP A 97 23.09 -10.47 -7.27
CA ASP A 97 23.59 -10.15 -5.93
C ASP A 97 23.77 -8.64 -5.65
N ALA A 98 24.21 -7.86 -6.64
CA ALA A 98 24.28 -6.39 -6.51
C ALA A 98 22.89 -5.77 -6.31
N THR A 99 21.91 -6.21 -7.11
CA THR A 99 20.51 -5.76 -7.03
C THR A 99 19.86 -6.19 -5.72
N LEU A 100 20.13 -7.42 -5.28
CA LEU A 100 19.67 -7.95 -4.00
C LEU A 100 20.18 -7.11 -2.83
N ARG A 101 21.47 -6.79 -2.79
CA ARG A 101 22.07 -5.94 -1.75
C ARG A 101 21.47 -4.54 -1.72
N ARG A 102 21.21 -3.94 -2.89
CA ARG A 102 20.52 -2.65 -3.00
C ARG A 102 19.12 -2.70 -2.41
N HIS A 103 18.35 -3.74 -2.71
CA HIS A 103 16.97 -3.86 -2.20
C HIS A 103 16.92 -4.24 -0.72
N LEU A 104 17.89 -5.02 -0.22
CA LEU A 104 18.10 -5.21 1.21
C LEU A 104 18.42 -3.89 1.92
N ALA A 105 19.24 -3.02 1.32
CA ALA A 105 19.49 -1.69 1.87
C ALA A 105 18.20 -0.87 1.91
N ALA A 106 17.40 -0.86 0.84
CA ALA A 106 16.11 -0.17 0.83
C ALA A 106 15.14 -0.66 1.92
N LEU A 107 15.06 -1.98 2.18
CA LEU A 107 14.25 -2.52 3.27
C LEU A 107 14.73 -2.03 4.66
N VAL A 108 16.05 -1.92 4.84
CA VAL A 108 16.64 -1.36 6.07
C VAL A 108 16.37 0.14 6.18
N ASP A 109 16.52 0.88 5.09
CA ASP A 109 16.35 2.34 5.07
C ASP A 109 14.88 2.72 5.31
N CYS A 110 13.91 1.89 4.85
CA CYS A 110 12.49 2.02 5.18
C CYS A 110 12.13 1.50 6.59
N GLY A 111 13.10 0.96 7.34
CA GLY A 111 12.88 0.41 8.68
C GLY A 111 11.98 -0.84 8.68
N LEU A 112 11.88 -1.58 7.57
CA LEU A 112 11.10 -2.83 7.48
C LEU A 112 11.85 -4.03 8.02
N ILE A 113 13.19 -3.99 7.99
CA ILE A 113 14.06 -5.00 8.59
C ILE A 113 15.23 -4.32 9.29
N ILE A 114 15.78 -4.96 10.32
CA ILE A 114 17.04 -4.53 10.94
C ILE A 114 18.12 -5.53 10.56
N ARG A 115 19.26 -5.02 10.10
CA ARG A 115 20.42 -5.87 9.83
C ARG A 115 21.26 -6.02 11.10
N ARG A 116 21.44 -7.27 11.54
CA ARG A 116 22.26 -7.62 12.70
C ARG A 116 23.57 -8.23 12.18
N ASP A 117 24.55 -7.37 11.94
CA ASP A 117 25.84 -7.78 11.39
C ASP A 117 26.69 -8.52 12.43
N SER A 118 27.43 -9.54 11.98
CA SER A 118 28.45 -10.18 12.83
C SER A 118 29.77 -9.42 12.78
N PRO A 119 30.68 -9.64 13.76
CA PRO A 119 32.02 -9.06 13.76
C PRO A 119 32.86 -9.36 12.50
N ASN A 120 32.50 -10.40 11.74
CA ASN A 120 33.20 -10.82 10.52
C ASN A 120 32.38 -10.54 9.25
N GLY A 121 31.25 -9.84 9.34
CA GLY A 121 30.36 -9.52 8.21
C GLY A 121 29.61 -10.72 7.60
N LYS A 122 29.74 -11.92 8.16
CA LYS A 122 29.01 -13.14 7.75
C LYS A 122 27.68 -13.28 8.49
N ARG A 123 26.68 -13.93 7.87
CA ARG A 123 25.40 -14.27 8.52
C ARG A 123 25.45 -15.71 9.03
N TYR A 124 25.26 -15.90 10.33
CA TYR A 124 25.25 -17.21 10.98
C TYR A 124 24.55 -17.14 12.33
N ALA A 125 24.05 -18.27 12.80
CA ALA A 125 23.58 -18.45 14.17
C ALA A 125 24.61 -19.29 14.94
N ARG A 126 25.02 -18.86 16.14
CA ARG A 126 25.73 -19.70 17.10
C ARG A 126 24.70 -20.40 17.98
N LYS A 127 24.78 -21.71 18.05
CA LYS A 127 24.07 -22.49 19.05
C LYS A 127 24.95 -22.55 20.30
N GLY A 128 24.37 -22.22 21.45
CA GLY A 128 25.05 -22.34 22.73
C GLY A 128 25.21 -23.79 23.15
N ARG A 129 25.92 -24.01 24.27
CA ARG A 129 26.23 -25.37 24.78
C ARG A 129 24.99 -26.25 25.03
N GLY A 130 23.80 -25.67 25.15
CA GLY A 130 22.52 -26.37 25.29
C GLY A 130 21.71 -26.57 24.00
N GLY A 131 22.26 -26.30 22.81
CA GLY A 131 21.57 -26.53 21.52
C GLY A 131 20.58 -25.42 21.08
N GLY A 132 20.23 -24.49 21.98
CA GLY A 132 19.48 -23.27 21.66
C GLY A 132 20.35 -22.24 20.91
N ILE A 133 19.74 -21.41 20.07
CA ILE A 133 20.43 -20.31 19.38
C ILE A 133 20.79 -19.24 20.42
N GLU A 134 22.09 -19.03 20.65
CA GLU A 134 22.65 -18.11 21.65
C GLU A 134 22.94 -16.72 21.03
N GLU A 135 23.41 -16.68 19.77
CA GLU A 135 23.57 -15.44 19.01
C GLU A 135 23.15 -15.63 17.55
N ALA A 136 22.30 -14.75 17.00
CA ALA A 136 21.88 -14.80 15.60
C ALA A 136 22.29 -13.52 14.85
N PHE A 137 23.11 -13.67 13.81
CA PHE A 137 23.56 -12.58 12.95
C PHE A 137 22.93 -12.72 11.56
N GLY A 138 22.02 -11.81 11.21
CA GLY A 138 21.16 -11.91 10.04
C GLY A 138 20.26 -10.68 9.87
N PHE A 139 19.00 -10.91 9.52
CA PHE A 139 17.95 -9.89 9.42
C PHE A 139 16.89 -10.13 10.48
N SER A 140 16.67 -9.12 11.30
CA SER A 140 15.58 -9.04 12.25
C SER A 140 14.32 -8.55 11.54
N LEU A 141 13.24 -9.31 11.70
CA LEU A 141 11.88 -9.04 11.26
C LEU A 141 11.05 -8.33 12.34
N VAL A 142 11.66 -8.00 13.48
CA VAL A 142 11.01 -7.32 14.61
C VAL A 142 10.24 -6.05 14.19
N PRO A 143 10.75 -5.19 13.27
CA PRO A 143 9.98 -4.03 12.83
C PRO A 143 8.65 -4.38 12.15
N LEU A 144 8.55 -5.54 11.50
CA LEU A 144 7.33 -5.99 10.85
C LEU A 144 6.22 -6.27 11.87
N LEU A 145 6.60 -6.83 13.02
CA LEU A 145 5.68 -7.11 14.12
C LEU A 145 5.29 -5.84 14.87
N ALA A 146 6.28 -4.98 15.19
CA ALA A 146 6.06 -3.73 15.89
C ALA A 146 5.09 -2.80 15.14
N ARG A 147 5.31 -2.66 13.83
CA ARG A 147 4.63 -1.69 12.96
C ARG A 147 3.48 -2.31 12.16
N ALA A 148 3.04 -3.52 12.50
CA ALA A 148 2.01 -4.24 11.75
C ALA A 148 0.73 -3.40 11.53
N TYR A 149 0.33 -2.63 12.54
CA TYR A 149 -0.82 -1.72 12.47
C TYR A 149 -0.63 -0.58 11.48
N GLU A 150 0.58 0.00 11.38
CA GLU A 150 0.87 1.05 10.39
C GLU A 150 0.69 0.53 8.96
N PHE A 151 1.14 -0.68 8.69
CA PHE A 151 1.02 -1.29 7.36
C PHE A 151 -0.43 -1.61 7.02
N GLU A 152 -1.20 -2.08 8.00
CA GLU A 152 -2.64 -2.29 7.84
C GLU A 152 -3.37 -0.98 7.56
N ALA A 153 -3.09 0.08 8.32
CA ALA A 153 -3.67 1.40 8.12
C ALA A 153 -3.30 1.99 6.74
N ALA A 154 -2.05 1.80 6.29
CA ALA A 154 -1.61 2.20 4.97
C ALA A 154 -2.35 1.44 3.85
N ALA A 155 -2.49 0.11 3.98
CA ALA A 155 -3.26 -0.70 3.04
C ALA A 155 -4.73 -0.25 2.99
N GLU A 156 -5.35 -0.03 4.16
CA GLU A 156 -6.75 0.37 4.22
C GLU A 156 -6.98 1.77 3.64
N ARG A 157 -6.03 2.70 3.82
CA ARG A 157 -6.06 4.01 3.15
C ARG A 157 -6.05 3.86 1.63
N VAL A 158 -5.12 3.08 1.09
CA VAL A 158 -5.05 2.84 -0.38
C VAL A 158 -6.33 2.17 -0.89
N ARG A 159 -6.88 1.19 -0.16
CA ARG A 159 -8.16 0.56 -0.51
C ARG A 159 -9.31 1.58 -0.49
N ALA A 160 -9.40 2.41 0.54
CA ALA A 160 -10.42 3.44 0.65
C ALA A 160 -10.36 4.45 -0.51
N ASP A 161 -9.17 4.93 -0.83
CA ASP A 161 -8.95 5.89 -1.92
C ASP A 161 -9.33 5.28 -3.28
N ASN A 162 -8.95 4.03 -3.53
CA ASN A 162 -9.33 3.29 -4.74
C ASN A 162 -10.84 3.05 -4.84
N ARG A 163 -11.50 2.69 -3.73
CA ARG A 163 -12.96 2.54 -3.67
C ARG A 163 -13.66 3.86 -3.96
N ALA A 164 -13.21 4.96 -3.34
CA ALA A 164 -13.78 6.29 -3.56
C ALA A 164 -13.63 6.73 -5.03
N LEU A 165 -12.45 6.52 -5.62
CA LEU A 165 -12.20 6.82 -7.03
C LEU A 165 -13.10 5.99 -7.96
N ARG A 166 -13.28 4.70 -7.66
CA ARG A 166 -14.17 3.80 -8.42
C ARG A 166 -15.62 4.27 -8.35
N LEU A 167 -16.15 4.53 -7.15
CA LEU A 167 -17.52 5.01 -6.96
C LEU A 167 -17.76 6.34 -7.68
N MET A 168 -16.78 7.24 -7.66
CA MET A 168 -16.88 8.52 -8.37
C MET A 168 -16.98 8.31 -9.89
N ARG A 169 -16.17 7.41 -10.46
CA ARG A 169 -16.22 7.06 -11.89
C ARG A 169 -17.55 6.41 -12.28
N GLU A 170 -18.06 5.51 -11.44
CA GLU A 170 -19.37 4.89 -11.63
C GLU A 170 -20.48 5.95 -11.65
N ARG A 171 -20.51 6.87 -10.69
CA ARG A 171 -21.46 8.00 -10.66
C ARG A 171 -21.40 8.87 -11.90
N ILE A 172 -20.20 9.28 -12.33
CA ILE A 172 -20.00 10.06 -13.56
C ILE A 172 -20.55 9.29 -14.78
N THR A 173 -20.30 7.99 -14.86
CA THR A 173 -20.76 7.15 -15.97
C THR A 173 -22.29 7.07 -16.00
N LEU A 174 -22.93 6.89 -14.84
CA LEU A 174 -24.38 6.87 -14.70
C LEU A 174 -25.01 8.22 -15.09
N HIS A 175 -24.55 9.33 -14.51
CA HIS A 175 -25.08 10.65 -14.86
C HIS A 175 -24.91 10.97 -16.35
N ARG A 176 -23.76 10.63 -16.95
CA ARG A 176 -23.56 10.83 -18.39
C ARG A 176 -24.56 10.08 -19.24
N ARG A 177 -24.76 8.80 -18.94
CA ARG A 177 -25.72 7.96 -19.65
C ARG A 177 -27.13 8.49 -19.49
N ASP A 178 -27.52 8.82 -18.26
CA ASP A 178 -28.89 9.20 -17.96
C ASP A 178 -29.24 10.58 -18.54
N ILE A 179 -28.37 11.59 -18.38
CA ILE A 179 -28.57 12.92 -18.98
C ILE A 179 -28.72 12.81 -20.51
N HIS A 180 -27.85 12.04 -21.15
CA HIS A 180 -27.91 11.82 -22.59
C HIS A 180 -29.25 11.24 -23.03
N LYS A 181 -29.68 10.14 -22.40
CA LYS A 181 -30.93 9.46 -22.73
C LYS A 181 -32.17 10.29 -22.44
N LEU A 182 -32.18 11.04 -21.34
CA LEU A 182 -33.32 11.86 -20.96
C LEU A 182 -33.48 13.06 -21.89
N ILE A 183 -32.37 13.71 -22.29
CA ILE A 183 -32.42 14.80 -23.28
C ILE A 183 -32.86 14.26 -24.64
N GLU A 184 -32.35 13.10 -25.06
CA GLU A 184 -32.75 12.44 -26.31
C GLU A 184 -34.26 12.14 -26.31
N ALA A 185 -34.77 11.46 -25.28
CA ALA A 185 -36.19 11.15 -25.14
C ALA A 185 -37.08 12.41 -25.12
N ALA A 186 -36.68 13.45 -24.37
CA ALA A 186 -37.44 14.69 -24.31
C ALA A 186 -37.47 15.44 -25.65
N SER A 187 -36.41 15.31 -26.44
CA SER A 187 -36.34 15.88 -27.79
C SER A 187 -37.20 15.08 -28.77
N ASP A 188 -37.18 13.74 -28.68
CA ASP A 188 -37.97 12.84 -29.53
C ASP A 188 -39.48 12.94 -29.25
N GLU A 189 -39.86 13.23 -28.00
CA GLU A 189 -41.26 13.44 -27.58
C GLU A 189 -41.73 14.90 -27.67
N ASP A 190 -40.92 15.80 -28.28
CA ASP A 190 -41.23 17.22 -28.45
C ASP A 190 -41.62 17.94 -27.13
N VAL A 191 -41.02 17.53 -26.00
CA VAL A 191 -41.29 18.13 -24.69
C VAL A 191 -40.84 19.60 -24.70
N PRO A 192 -41.69 20.58 -24.29
CA PRO A 192 -41.28 21.98 -24.24
C PRO A 192 -40.14 22.22 -23.24
N GLY A 193 -39.03 22.83 -23.69
CA GLY A 193 -37.89 23.17 -22.82
C GLY A 193 -36.61 23.55 -23.58
N ASP A 194 -35.64 24.14 -22.88
CA ASP A 194 -34.31 24.44 -23.44
C ASP A 194 -33.38 23.20 -23.44
N TRP A 195 -33.80 22.15 -24.15
CA TRP A 195 -33.01 20.92 -24.28
C TRP A 195 -31.69 21.13 -25.01
N GLY A 196 -31.67 22.05 -25.99
CA GLY A 196 -30.45 22.42 -26.71
C GLY A 196 -29.39 23.09 -25.83
N GLY A 197 -29.80 23.99 -24.94
CA GLY A 197 -28.94 24.61 -23.94
C GLY A 197 -28.37 23.60 -22.94
N LEU A 198 -29.22 22.68 -22.44
CA LEU A 198 -28.79 21.59 -21.56
C LEU A 198 -27.81 20.64 -22.24
N TRP A 199 -28.06 20.29 -23.50
CA TRP A 199 -27.15 19.45 -24.29
C TRP A 199 -25.76 20.09 -24.49
N LYS A 200 -25.74 21.39 -24.77
CA LYS A 200 -24.48 22.15 -24.91
C LYS A 200 -23.68 22.15 -23.60
N ARG A 201 -24.33 22.42 -22.47
CA ARG A 201 -23.70 22.36 -21.13
C ARG A 201 -23.19 20.95 -20.82
N PHE A 202 -23.99 19.93 -21.12
CA PHE A 202 -23.60 18.53 -20.95
C PHE A 202 -22.34 18.18 -21.74
N ARG A 203 -22.30 18.52 -23.03
CA ARG A 203 -21.14 18.27 -23.90
C ARG A 203 -19.87 18.93 -23.35
N GLN A 204 -19.95 20.19 -22.91
CA GLN A 204 -18.82 20.91 -22.32
C GLN A 204 -18.25 20.20 -21.09
N VAL A 205 -19.12 19.66 -20.23
CA VAL A 205 -18.67 18.91 -19.03
C VAL A 205 -17.99 17.60 -19.42
N VAL A 206 -18.53 16.88 -20.41
CA VAL A 206 -17.96 15.61 -20.88
C VAL A 206 -16.61 15.79 -21.59
N GLU A 207 -16.47 16.83 -22.40
CA GLU A 207 -15.23 17.16 -23.10
C GLU A 207 -14.11 17.59 -22.13
N ALA A 208 -14.48 18.13 -20.97
CA ALA A 208 -13.53 18.53 -19.92
C ALA A 208 -13.00 17.37 -19.07
N ILE A 209 -13.46 16.12 -19.27
CA ILE A 209 -13.04 14.97 -18.44
C ILE A 209 -11.60 14.55 -18.80
N PRO A 210 -10.64 14.60 -17.84
CA PRO A 210 -9.25 14.21 -18.13
C PRO A 210 -9.10 12.70 -18.37
N ARG A 211 -8.07 12.31 -19.13
CA ARG A 211 -7.74 10.89 -19.41
C ARG A 211 -7.13 10.15 -18.21
N ARG A 212 -6.34 10.86 -17.39
CA ARG A 212 -5.83 10.37 -16.10
C ARG A 212 -6.42 11.28 -15.03
N THR A 213 -7.12 10.69 -14.08
CA THR A 213 -7.91 11.45 -13.11
C THR A 213 -7.63 10.99 -11.70
N CYS A 214 -7.32 11.96 -10.83
CA CYS A 214 -7.40 11.77 -9.40
C CYS A 214 -8.79 12.16 -8.89
N ILE A 215 -9.12 11.80 -7.64
CA ILE A 215 -10.45 12.06 -7.08
C ILE A 215 -10.79 13.55 -7.03
N ALA A 216 -9.80 14.40 -6.72
CA ALA A 216 -9.96 15.85 -6.64
C ALA A 216 -10.32 16.49 -7.99
N GLU A 217 -9.91 15.89 -9.10
CA GLU A 217 -10.28 16.35 -10.45
C GLU A 217 -11.67 15.85 -10.86
N LEU A 218 -12.10 14.68 -10.37
CA LEU A 218 -13.41 14.11 -10.69
C LEU A 218 -14.55 14.72 -9.88
N GLU A 219 -14.28 15.16 -8.65
CA GLU A 219 -15.28 15.76 -7.77
C GLU A 219 -16.02 16.96 -8.40
N PRO A 220 -15.35 17.98 -8.97
CA PRO A 220 -16.06 19.08 -9.62
C PRO A 220 -16.81 18.64 -10.89
N ILE A 221 -16.34 17.61 -11.59
CA ILE A 221 -17.02 17.06 -12.77
C ILE A 221 -18.31 16.35 -12.35
N ALA A 222 -18.24 15.51 -11.32
CA ALA A 222 -19.38 14.80 -10.77
C ALA A 222 -20.45 15.78 -10.28
N ALA A 223 -20.05 16.84 -9.57
CA ALA A 223 -20.97 17.89 -9.11
C ALA A 223 -21.67 18.60 -10.28
N LYS A 224 -20.94 18.95 -11.35
CA LYS A 224 -21.52 19.56 -12.56
C LYS A 224 -22.51 18.63 -13.26
N LEU A 225 -22.19 17.35 -13.37
CA LEU A 225 -23.10 16.36 -13.96
C LEU A 225 -24.34 16.15 -13.09
N ALA A 226 -24.20 16.08 -11.76
CA ALA A 226 -25.33 15.99 -10.85
C ALA A 226 -26.28 17.19 -10.99
N SER A 227 -25.73 18.42 -10.98
CA SER A 227 -26.53 19.64 -11.20
C SER A 227 -27.22 19.66 -12.57
N LEU A 228 -26.56 19.19 -13.63
CA LEU A 228 -27.20 19.07 -14.95
C LEU A 228 -28.31 18.03 -14.97
N ARG A 229 -28.13 16.93 -14.22
CA ARG A 229 -29.17 15.91 -14.08
C ARG A 229 -30.39 16.49 -13.37
N ASP A 230 -30.20 17.24 -12.30
CA ASP A 230 -31.30 17.91 -11.58
C ASP A 230 -32.04 18.91 -12.48
N ASP A 231 -31.33 19.65 -13.33
CA ASP A 231 -31.94 20.58 -14.29
C ASP A 231 -32.83 19.83 -15.31
N VAL A 232 -32.35 18.70 -15.84
CA VAL A 232 -33.11 17.81 -16.75
C VAL A 232 -34.35 17.25 -16.05
N ASP A 233 -34.18 16.69 -14.86
CA ASP A 233 -35.28 16.08 -14.10
C ASP A 233 -36.37 17.12 -13.79
N LYS A 234 -36.00 18.35 -13.41
CA LYS A 234 -36.97 19.44 -13.16
C LYS A 234 -37.81 19.80 -14.39
N LEU A 235 -37.20 19.86 -15.58
CA LEU A 235 -37.94 20.16 -16.81
C LEU A 235 -38.93 19.03 -17.14
N LEU A 236 -38.49 17.77 -17.03
CA LEU A 236 -39.34 16.61 -17.25
C LEU A 236 -40.50 16.55 -16.24
N GLU A 237 -40.21 16.74 -14.94
CA GLU A 237 -41.24 16.76 -13.89
C GLU A 237 -42.27 17.86 -14.11
N THR A 238 -41.83 19.04 -14.56
CA THR A 238 -42.75 20.16 -14.86
C THR A 238 -43.70 19.79 -15.99
N HIS A 239 -43.20 19.13 -17.03
CA HIS A 239 -44.04 18.63 -18.12
C HIS A 239 -45.01 17.54 -17.64
N MET A 240 -44.54 16.54 -16.90
CA MET A 240 -45.38 15.44 -16.38
C MET A 240 -46.48 15.90 -15.43
N LYS A 241 -46.32 17.04 -14.73
CA LYS A 241 -47.36 17.63 -13.86
C LYS A 241 -48.34 18.54 -14.60
N SER A 242 -47.98 18.96 -15.81
CA SER A 242 -48.78 19.86 -16.65
C SER A 242 -49.62 19.11 -17.69
N THR A 243 -49.34 17.82 -17.89
CA THR A 243 -50.06 16.86 -18.76
C THR A 243 -50.97 15.98 -17.92
#